data_AF-A0A5F2HWP3-F1
#
_entry.id   AF-A0A5F2HWP3-F1
#
_cell.length_a   1.000
_cell.length_b   1.000
_cell.length_c   1.000
_cell.angle_alpha   90.00
_cell.angle_beta   90.00
_cell.angle_gamma   90.00
#
_symmetry.space_group_name_H-M   'P 1'
#
loop_
_entity.id
_entity.type
_entity.pdbx_description
1 polymer ?
#
loop_
_entity_poly.entity_id
_entity_poly.type
_entity_poly.pdbx_seq_one_letter_code
_entity_poly.pdbx_strand_id
1 'polypeptide(L)'
;MVEAPGKARRKFVGARAANAKTARAKAEPASTPARPNRSKKTLGDDFAAALRADFRAHGAGVIAAVRAEKPDQYLKVVLTMLPKEFSQGLDAHQNDFGQLSDEEIRNRIRGLEASLRPFLDADEKLSGAARGAGPKAAP
;
A
#
# COMPACT_ATOMS: atom_id res chain seq x y z
N MET A 1 -96.34 41.28 19.91
CA MET A 1 -95.83 41.64 21.25
C MET A 1 -95.54 40.36 22.00
N VAL A 2 -94.46 40.10 22.71
CA VAL A 2 -93.15 40.73 22.92
C VAL A 2 -92.33 39.58 23.55
N GLU A 3 -91.10 39.39 23.11
CA GLU A 3 -90.09 38.56 23.79
C GLU A 3 -89.78 39.14 25.18
N ALA A 4 -89.70 38.31 26.21
CA ALA A 4 -89.03 38.67 27.47
C ALA A 4 -88.71 37.41 28.32
N PRO A 5 -87.83 37.48 29.32
CA PRO A 5 -86.39 37.23 29.14
C PRO A 5 -85.81 36.35 30.27
N GLY A 6 -84.55 35.92 30.19
CA GLY A 6 -84.04 35.02 31.24
C GLY A 6 -82.54 34.77 31.34
N LYS A 7 -81.76 35.83 31.47
CA LYS A 7 -80.52 35.92 32.27
C LYS A 7 -79.59 34.69 32.41
N ALA A 8 -78.37 34.94 31.93
CA ALA A 8 -77.12 34.93 32.71
C ALA A 8 -76.37 33.60 32.97
N ARG A 9 -75.23 33.51 32.27
CA ARG A 9 -73.87 33.61 32.85
C ARG A 9 -73.43 32.47 33.80
N ARG A 10 -72.49 31.65 33.32
CA ARG A 10 -71.14 31.34 33.88
C ARG A 10 -70.71 29.95 33.37
N LYS A 11 -69.67 29.90 32.52
CA LYS A 11 -68.23 29.78 32.84
C LYS A 11 -67.77 28.34 33.11
N PHE A 12 -66.75 28.01 32.32
CA PHE A 12 -65.58 27.17 32.61
C PHE A 12 -65.60 25.68 32.22
N VAL A 13 -64.74 25.43 31.22
CA VAL A 13 -63.62 24.48 31.24
C VAL A 13 -63.93 23.00 31.20
N GLY A 14 -63.39 22.37 30.17
CA GLY A 14 -62.82 21.05 30.34
C GLY A 14 -62.99 20.12 29.16
N ALA A 15 -61.87 19.91 28.47
CA ALA A 15 -61.39 18.59 28.08
C ALA A 15 -61.91 17.93 26.79
N ARG A 16 -60.88 17.64 25.97
CA ARG A 16 -60.68 16.46 25.12
C ARG A 16 -61.20 16.52 23.68
N ALA A 17 -60.26 16.95 22.83
CA ALA A 17 -60.16 16.58 21.44
C ALA A 17 -60.19 15.04 21.26
N ALA A 18 -61.16 14.55 20.49
CA ALA A 18 -61.15 13.21 19.92
C ALA A 18 -60.66 13.34 18.46
N ASN A 19 -59.36 13.12 18.26
CA ASN A 19 -58.73 13.03 16.95
C ASN A 19 -59.07 11.67 16.33
N ALA A 20 -60.03 11.64 15.39
CA ALA A 20 -60.41 10.46 14.65
C ALA A 20 -59.33 10.13 13.62
N LYS A 21 -58.60 9.04 13.89
CA LYS A 21 -57.57 8.46 13.01
C LYS A 21 -58.23 7.92 11.73
N THR A 22 -57.97 8.55 10.59
CA THR A 22 -58.21 7.94 9.28
C THR A 22 -57.11 6.92 8.96
N ALA A 23 -57.57 5.76 8.50
CA ALA A 23 -56.78 4.56 8.31
C ALA A 23 -55.69 4.71 7.22
N ARG A 24 -54.53 4.14 7.51
CA ARG A 24 -53.41 3.91 6.58
C ARG A 24 -53.90 3.09 5.37
N ALA A 25 -53.96 3.71 4.19
CA ALA A 25 -53.77 3.00 2.93
C ALA A 25 -52.26 2.82 2.72
N LYS A 26 -51.77 1.60 2.93
CA LYS A 26 -50.37 1.21 2.74
C LYS A 26 -50.17 1.04 1.24
N ALA A 27 -49.74 2.09 0.54
CA ALA A 27 -49.28 1.96 -0.85
C ALA A 27 -47.95 1.17 -0.84
N GLU A 28 -47.96 0.01 -1.48
CA GLU A 28 -46.76 -0.80 -1.70
C GLU A 28 -45.79 -0.02 -2.61
N PRO A 29 -44.48 0.03 -2.30
CA PRO A 29 -43.52 0.54 -3.26
C PRO A 29 -43.42 -0.49 -4.38
N ALA A 30 -43.90 -0.10 -5.57
CA ALA A 30 -43.67 -0.86 -6.79
C ALA A 30 -42.17 -1.20 -6.89
N SER A 31 -41.87 -2.50 -6.87
CA SER A 31 -40.54 -3.04 -7.15
C SER A 31 -40.16 -2.63 -8.57
N THR A 32 -39.42 -1.53 -8.68
CA THR A 32 -38.68 -1.23 -9.91
C THR A 32 -37.67 -2.35 -10.11
N PRO A 33 -37.58 -2.96 -11.31
CA PRO A 33 -36.55 -3.95 -11.56
C PRO A 33 -35.20 -3.25 -11.37
N ALA A 34 -34.42 -3.74 -10.40
CA ALA A 34 -33.08 -3.25 -10.15
C ALA A 34 -32.33 -3.26 -11.49
N ARG A 35 -32.05 -2.07 -12.01
CA ARG A 35 -31.29 -1.88 -13.24
C ARG A 35 -30.03 -2.75 -13.11
N PRO A 36 -29.73 -3.65 -14.06
CA PRO A 36 -28.54 -4.47 -13.96
C PRO A 36 -27.36 -3.52 -13.77
N ASN A 37 -26.68 -3.68 -12.64
CA ASN A 37 -25.51 -2.89 -12.31
C ASN A 37 -24.44 -3.23 -13.34
N ARG A 38 -24.49 -2.53 -14.47
CA ARG A 38 -23.46 -2.57 -15.50
C ARG A 38 -22.30 -1.82 -14.86
N SER A 39 -21.49 -2.55 -14.10
CA SER A 39 -20.16 -2.13 -13.71
C SER A 39 -19.52 -1.58 -14.98
N LYS A 40 -19.41 -0.25 -15.04
CA LYS A 40 -18.88 0.43 -16.22
C LYS A 40 -17.46 -0.07 -16.35
N LYS A 41 -17.18 -0.90 -17.36
CA LYS A 41 -15.81 -1.24 -17.73
C LYS A 41 -15.04 0.06 -17.83
N THR A 42 -14.03 0.20 -16.98
CA THR A 42 -13.21 1.38 -16.94
C THR A 42 -12.14 1.26 -18.01
N LEU A 43 -11.59 2.40 -18.44
CA LEU A 43 -10.40 2.40 -19.29
C LEU A 43 -9.25 1.57 -18.67
N GLY A 44 -9.16 1.55 -17.33
CA GLY A 44 -8.21 0.71 -16.60
C GLY A 44 -8.44 -0.79 -16.79
N ASP A 45 -9.70 -1.23 -16.82
CA ASP A 45 -10.03 -2.65 -17.03
C ASP A 45 -9.66 -3.11 -18.45
N ASP A 46 -9.92 -2.27 -19.44
CA ASP A 46 -9.60 -2.57 -20.84
C ASP A 46 -8.09 -2.52 -21.09
N PHE A 47 -7.36 -1.59 -20.46
CA PHE A 47 -5.90 -1.58 -20.48
C PHE A 47 -5.31 -2.85 -19.84
N ALA A 48 -5.80 -3.25 -18.67
CA ALA A 48 -5.34 -4.46 -18.00
C ALA A 48 -5.66 -5.73 -18.83
N ALA A 49 -6.78 -5.75 -19.55
CA ALA A 49 -7.12 -6.84 -20.46
C ALA A 49 -6.16 -6.88 -21.66
N ALA A 50 -5.87 -5.74 -22.28
CA ALA A 50 -4.94 -5.63 -23.40
C ALA A 50 -3.52 -6.06 -22.99
N LEU A 51 -3.03 -5.57 -21.84
CA LEU A 51 -1.70 -5.94 -21.33
C LEU A 51 -1.58 -7.45 -21.06
N ARG A 52 -2.63 -8.08 -20.53
CA ARG A 52 -2.64 -9.54 -20.35
C ARG A 52 -2.63 -10.30 -21.67
N ALA A 53 -3.36 -9.81 -22.68
CA ALA A 53 -3.39 -10.44 -24.00
C ALA A 53 -2.01 -10.35 -24.67
N ASP A 54 -1.38 -9.18 -24.62
CA ASP A 54 -0.03 -8.95 -25.11
C ASP A 54 0.99 -9.87 -24.42
N PHE A 55 0.96 -9.93 -23.08
CA PHE A 55 1.85 -10.81 -22.33
C PHE A 55 1.66 -12.29 -22.65
N ARG A 56 0.41 -12.73 -22.93
CA ARG A 56 0.15 -14.11 -23.36
C ARG A 56 0.71 -14.41 -24.74
N ALA A 57 0.64 -13.45 -25.67
CA ALA A 57 1.11 -13.62 -27.04
C ALA A 57 2.63 -13.50 -27.16
N HIS A 58 3.25 -12.57 -26.42
CA HIS A 58 4.64 -12.16 -26.61
C HIS A 58 5.53 -12.33 -25.38
N GLY A 59 4.96 -12.52 -24.20
CA GLY A 59 5.69 -12.49 -22.92
C GLY A 59 6.82 -13.52 -22.85
N ALA A 60 6.59 -14.75 -23.33
CA ALA A 60 7.64 -15.78 -23.35
C ALA A 60 8.85 -15.38 -24.20
N GLY A 61 8.62 -14.80 -25.37
CA GLY A 61 9.66 -14.32 -26.27
C GLY A 61 10.44 -13.15 -25.68
N VAL A 62 9.74 -12.18 -25.09
CA VAL A 62 10.38 -11.03 -24.42
C VAL A 62 11.21 -11.47 -23.22
N ILE A 63 10.70 -12.39 -22.39
CA ILE A 63 11.45 -12.94 -21.26
C ILE A 63 12.72 -13.65 -21.74
N ALA A 64 12.64 -14.45 -22.81
CA ALA A 64 13.80 -15.12 -23.37
C ALA A 64 14.84 -14.12 -23.91
N ALA A 65 14.40 -13.09 -24.64
CA ALA A 65 15.27 -12.04 -25.16
C ALA A 65 15.97 -11.27 -24.04
N VAL A 66 15.23 -10.80 -23.03
CA VAL A 66 15.82 -10.07 -21.89
C VAL A 66 16.78 -10.96 -21.10
N ARG A 67 16.47 -12.25 -20.92
CA ARG A 67 17.40 -13.19 -20.27
C ARG A 67 18.73 -13.32 -21.02
N ALA A 68 18.71 -13.25 -22.35
CA ALA A 68 19.90 -13.34 -23.18
C ALA A 68 20.68 -12.01 -23.24
N GLU A 69 19.97 -10.89 -23.40
CA GLU A 69 20.58 -9.58 -23.63
C GLU A 69 20.96 -8.85 -22.34
N LYS A 70 20.12 -8.94 -21.29
CA LYS A 70 20.24 -8.21 -20.02
C LYS A 70 19.83 -9.09 -18.83
N PRO A 71 20.60 -10.15 -18.53
CA PRO A 71 20.25 -11.12 -17.48
C PRO A 71 20.13 -10.48 -16.09
N ASP A 72 20.93 -9.45 -15.81
CA ASP A 72 20.90 -8.67 -14.58
C ASP A 72 19.55 -7.95 -14.38
N GLN A 73 19.02 -7.33 -15.44
CA GLN A 73 17.71 -6.67 -15.38
C GLN A 73 16.56 -7.68 -15.21
N TYR A 74 16.67 -8.84 -15.87
CA TYR A 74 15.71 -9.94 -15.69
C TYR A 74 15.64 -10.39 -14.22
N LEU A 75 16.80 -10.64 -13.60
CA LEU A 75 16.86 -11.09 -12.21
C LEU A 75 16.32 -10.05 -11.22
N LYS A 76 16.54 -8.75 -11.48
CA LYS A 76 15.94 -7.66 -10.68
C LYS A 76 14.42 -7.69 -10.73
N VAL A 77 13.83 -7.87 -11.92
CA VAL A 77 12.36 -7.96 -12.08
C VAL A 77 11.81 -9.22 -11.40
N VAL A 78 12.51 -10.36 -11.50
CA VAL A 78 12.12 -11.58 -10.80
C VAL A 78 12.12 -11.36 -9.28
N LEU A 79 13.13 -10.67 -8.76
CA LEU A 79 13.23 -10.36 -7.33
C LEU A 79 12.07 -9.48 -6.84
N THR A 80 11.60 -8.50 -7.62
CA THR A 80 10.48 -7.63 -7.21
C THR A 80 9.13 -8.33 -7.21
N MET A 81 9.01 -9.47 -7.90
CA MET A 81 7.80 -10.31 -7.88
C MET A 81 7.76 -11.26 -6.68
N LEU A 82 8.90 -11.50 -6.03
CA LEU A 82 8.95 -12.34 -4.83
C LEU A 82 8.37 -11.58 -3.61
N PRO A 83 7.68 -12.26 -2.70
CA PRO A 83 7.25 -11.68 -1.43
C PRO A 83 8.44 -11.10 -0.68
N LYS A 84 8.25 -9.97 0.02
CA LYS A 84 9.34 -9.20 0.63
C LYS A 84 10.13 -10.02 1.66
N GLU A 85 9.51 -11.02 2.28
CA GLU A 85 10.12 -11.96 3.22
C GLU A 85 11.26 -12.76 2.57
N PHE A 86 11.20 -13.01 1.25
CA PHE A 86 12.28 -13.61 0.48
C PHE A 86 13.35 -12.61 0.05
N SER A 87 13.04 -11.31 0.09
CA SER A 87 13.88 -10.21 -0.38
C SER A 87 14.65 -9.51 0.75
N GLN A 88 14.43 -9.88 2.03
CA GLN A 88 14.98 -9.22 3.23
C GLN A 88 16.52 -9.17 3.33
N GLY A 89 17.26 -9.71 2.38
CA GLY A 89 18.73 -9.55 2.26
C GLY A 89 19.23 -9.27 0.84
N LEU A 90 18.33 -9.07 -0.12
CA LEU A 90 18.65 -9.02 -1.55
C LEU A 90 18.24 -7.71 -2.22
N ASP A 91 17.79 -6.70 -1.47
CA ASP A 91 17.34 -5.40 -2.00
C ASP A 91 18.27 -4.92 -3.13
N ALA A 92 17.79 -5.01 -4.37
CA ALA A 92 18.54 -4.61 -5.55
C ALA A 92 18.89 -3.11 -5.53
N HIS A 93 18.14 -2.32 -4.74
CA HIS A 93 18.40 -0.91 -4.49
C HIS A 93 19.36 -0.65 -3.32
N GLN A 94 19.58 -1.59 -2.40
CA GLN A 94 20.52 -1.36 -1.28
C GLN A 94 21.98 -1.29 -1.74
N ASN A 95 22.29 -1.89 -2.89
CA ASN A 95 23.63 -1.90 -3.49
C ASN A 95 23.79 -0.89 -4.63
N ASP A 96 22.81 -0.02 -4.86
CA ASP A 96 22.98 1.06 -5.84
C ASP A 96 23.68 2.26 -5.21
N PHE A 97 25.01 2.18 -5.16
CA PHE A 97 25.86 3.29 -4.69
C PHE A 97 25.81 4.49 -5.64
N GLY A 98 25.32 4.34 -6.88
CA GLY A 98 25.25 5.42 -7.86
C GLY A 98 24.22 6.50 -7.54
N GLN A 99 23.27 6.22 -6.65
CA GLN A 99 22.25 7.17 -6.19
C GLN A 99 22.59 7.84 -4.86
N LEU A 100 23.66 7.41 -4.19
CA LEU A 100 24.09 7.96 -2.90
C LEU A 100 25.06 9.13 -3.11
N SER A 101 24.96 10.14 -2.27
CA SER A 101 26.00 11.17 -2.19
C SER A 101 27.29 10.63 -1.58
N ASP A 102 28.42 11.24 -1.89
CA ASP A 102 29.72 10.88 -1.31
C ASP A 102 29.72 10.94 0.23
N GLU A 103 28.90 11.80 0.83
CA GLU A 103 28.74 11.87 2.30
C GLU A 103 27.97 10.68 2.84
N GLU A 104 26.88 10.26 2.17
CA GLU A 104 26.12 9.07 2.54
C GLU A 104 26.96 7.79 2.40
N ILE A 105 27.77 7.71 1.34
CA ILE A 105 28.73 6.62 1.15
C ILE A 105 29.73 6.58 2.30
N ARG A 106 30.34 7.73 2.66
CA ARG A 106 31.27 7.81 3.80
C ARG A 106 30.61 7.43 5.13
N ASN A 107 29.37 7.85 5.37
CA ASN A 107 28.61 7.47 6.56
C ASN A 107 28.39 5.96 6.63
N ARG A 108 28.03 5.34 5.51
CA ARG A 108 27.79 3.90 5.44
C ARG A 108 29.07 3.10 5.63
N ILE A 109 30.20 3.53 5.05
CA ILE A 109 31.52 2.92 5.27
C ILE A 109 31.87 2.95 6.77
N ARG A 110 31.75 4.11 7.43
CA ARG A 110 32.03 4.21 8.88
C ARG A 110 31.14 3.29 9.73
N GLY A 111 29.86 3.16 9.36
CA GLY A 111 28.94 2.25 10.03
C GLY A 111 29.34 0.77 9.86
N LEU A 112 29.77 0.39 8.66
CA LEU A 112 30.27 -0.96 8.39
C LEU A 112 31.58 -1.23 9.14
N GLU A 113 32.54 -0.30 9.12
CA GLU A 113 33.80 -0.41 9.87
C GLU A 113 33.55 -0.62 11.37
N ALA A 114 32.60 0.10 11.97
CA ALA A 114 32.25 -0.08 13.37
C ALA A 114 31.65 -1.46 13.66
N SER A 115 30.84 -1.99 12.73
CA SER A 115 30.25 -3.32 12.86
C SER A 115 31.25 -4.46 12.63
N LEU A 116 32.24 -4.28 11.75
CA LEU A 116 33.23 -5.30 11.41
C LEU A 116 34.44 -5.30 12.35
N ARG A 117 34.83 -4.14 12.91
CA ARG A 117 35.99 -4.02 13.83
C ARG A 117 36.07 -5.10 14.91
N PRO A 118 34.98 -5.42 15.66
CA PRO A 118 35.03 -6.45 16.70
C PRO A 118 35.44 -7.84 16.20
N PHE A 119 35.19 -8.14 14.92
CA PHE A 119 35.55 -9.41 14.29
C PHE A 119 36.99 -9.41 13.75
N LEU A 120 37.51 -8.25 13.33
CA LEU A 120 38.89 -8.09 12.85
C LEU A 120 39.89 -7.99 14.00
N ASP A 121 39.53 -7.27 15.07
CA ASP A 121 40.36 -7.11 16.27
C ASP A 121 40.47 -8.43 17.08
N ALA A 122 39.53 -9.36 16.87
CA ALA A 122 39.58 -10.71 17.41
C ALA A 122 40.69 -11.56 16.75
N ASP A 123 40.98 -11.32 15.46
CA ASP A 123 42.10 -11.94 14.73
C ASP A 123 43.45 -11.27 15.05
N GLU A 124 43.48 -9.98 15.40
CA GLU A 124 44.73 -9.32 15.84
C GLU A 124 45.29 -9.92 17.13
N LYS A 125 44.45 -10.48 18.02
CA LYS A 125 44.92 -11.23 19.21
C LYS A 125 45.55 -12.58 18.86
N LEU A 126 45.39 -13.08 17.62
CA LEU A 126 46.09 -14.24 17.07
C LEU A 126 47.31 -13.84 16.21
N SER A 127 47.39 -12.60 15.74
CA SER A 127 48.52 -12.07 14.96
C SER A 127 49.72 -11.67 15.85
N GLY A 128 50.13 -12.58 16.73
CA GLY A 128 51.25 -12.43 17.64
C GLY A 128 52.45 -13.29 17.28
N ALA A 129 52.90 -13.39 16.01
CA ALA A 129 54.18 -14.04 15.68
C ALA A 129 54.69 -13.78 14.24
N ALA A 130 54.98 -12.54 13.85
CA ALA A 130 55.85 -12.30 12.68
C ALA A 130 56.49 -10.90 12.71
N ARG A 131 57.38 -10.65 13.67
CA ARG A 131 58.26 -9.48 13.64
C ARG A 131 59.38 -9.74 12.62
N GLY A 132 59.12 -9.45 11.35
CA GLY A 132 60.13 -9.51 10.29
C GLY A 132 61.15 -8.39 10.48
N ALA A 133 62.32 -8.71 11.03
CA ALA A 133 63.48 -7.82 10.97
C ALA A 133 64.00 -7.77 9.52
N GLY A 134 63.75 -6.66 8.82
CA GLY A 134 64.33 -6.42 7.50
C GLY A 134 65.84 -6.17 7.59
N PRO A 135 66.64 -6.64 6.62
CA PRO A 135 68.09 -6.52 6.67
C PRO A 135 68.54 -5.07 6.47
N LYS A 136 69.52 -4.67 7.29
CA LYS A 136 70.20 -3.38 7.23
C LYS A 136 70.99 -3.29 5.91
N ALA A 137 70.59 -2.39 5.01
CA ALA A 137 71.38 -2.06 3.83
C ALA A 137 72.47 -1.04 4.20
N ALA A 138 73.73 -1.40 3.93
CA ALA A 138 74.88 -0.52 3.75
C ALA A 138 75.29 -0.60 2.26
N PRO A 139 75.90 0.43 1.67
CA PRO A 139 77.30 0.78 1.97
C PRO A 139 77.50 2.16 2.60
#